data_AF-A0A7N4V2M2-F1
#
_entry.id   AF-A0A7N4V2M2-F1
#
_cell.length_a   1.000
_cell.length_b   1.000
_cell.length_c   1.000
_cell.angle_alpha   90.00
_cell.angle_beta   90.00
_cell.angle_gamma   90.00
#
_symmetry.space_group_name_H-M   'P 1'
#
loop_
_entity.id
_entity.type
_entity.pdbx_description
1 polymer ?
#
loop_
_entity_poly.entity_id
_entity_poly.type
_entity_poly.pdbx_seq_one_letter_code
_entity_poly.pdbx_strand_id
1 'polypeptide(L)'
;MLLMPHSHIQVFEGAKNNLPDRDSLQAAVAIQDMAEGLSADDLLLVLISGGGSALLPAPIPPVTLEEKHLLTKMLAVRGATIQELNTIRKALSHLKGGGLARAAYPAQVVSLILSDVVGDPLDVIASGPTVASDHNVQDCLHILTRYDLRGTLPRSVKTVLSRADSDPRGPPCCGHVLNTIIGSNSVALAEAQRRAEALGYQALILSTVVQGWHPPPEHGADWHQCHGCPPDASAALLTGQ
;
A
#
# COMPACT_ATOMS: atom_id res chain seq x y z
N MET A 1 -15.43 21.85 3.21
CA MET A 1 -15.46 20.94 2.04
C MET A 1 -15.04 21.74 0.82
N LEU A 2 -13.93 21.38 0.16
CA LEU A 2 -13.27 22.18 -0.89
C LEU A 2 -13.91 22.06 -2.30
N LEU A 3 -15.03 21.34 -2.43
CA LEU A 3 -15.64 21.08 -3.73
C LEU A 3 -16.72 22.10 -4.07
N MET A 4 -16.72 22.53 -5.32
CA MET A 4 -17.75 23.42 -5.87
C MET A 4 -19.12 22.71 -5.91
N PRO A 5 -20.25 23.46 -5.87
CA PRO A 5 -21.61 22.89 -5.79
C PRO A 5 -22.08 21.96 -6.93
N HIS A 6 -21.25 21.60 -7.90
CA HIS A 6 -21.57 20.70 -9.03
C HIS A 6 -20.37 19.82 -9.41
N SER A 7 -19.56 19.45 -8.42
CA SER A 7 -18.40 18.60 -8.66
C SER A 7 -18.82 17.21 -9.17
N HIS A 8 -18.15 16.72 -10.20
CA HIS A 8 -18.25 15.32 -10.64
C HIS A 8 -17.52 14.37 -9.68
N ILE A 9 -16.85 14.89 -8.66
CA ILE A 9 -16.13 14.12 -7.64
C ILE A 9 -17.04 13.95 -6.42
N GLN A 10 -17.30 12.70 -6.07
CA GLN A 10 -17.92 12.32 -4.79
C GLN A 10 -16.84 12.15 -3.72
N VAL A 11 -17.14 12.58 -2.49
CA VAL A 11 -16.20 12.50 -1.36
C VAL A 11 -16.77 11.58 -0.31
N PHE A 12 -15.94 10.64 0.12
CA PHE A 12 -16.20 9.75 1.24
C PHE A 12 -15.11 9.98 2.29
N GLU A 13 -15.50 10.03 3.56
CA GLU A 13 -14.59 10.16 4.69
C GLU A 13 -14.77 8.94 5.58
N GLY A 14 -13.66 8.38 6.09
CA GLY A 14 -13.70 7.19 6.92
C GLY A 14 -12.30 6.79 7.38
N ALA A 15 -12.16 5.55 7.80
CA ALA A 15 -10.95 4.98 8.39
C ALA A 15 -10.44 5.71 9.65
N LYS A 16 -11.34 5.96 10.62
CA LYS A 16 -10.99 6.62 11.88
C LYS A 16 -9.83 5.90 12.59
N ASN A 17 -8.84 6.67 13.06
CA ASN A 17 -7.60 6.15 13.68
C ASN A 17 -6.78 5.22 12.77
N ASN A 18 -6.87 5.39 11.45
CA ASN A 18 -6.20 4.54 10.47
C ASN A 18 -6.64 3.06 10.54
N LEU A 19 -7.90 2.82 10.93
CA LEU A 19 -8.52 1.50 10.97
C LEU A 19 -9.73 1.45 10.05
N PRO A 20 -9.94 0.36 9.29
CA PRO A 20 -11.15 0.17 8.50
C PRO A 20 -12.44 0.33 9.32
N ASP A 21 -13.40 1.09 8.80
CA ASP A 21 -14.72 1.29 9.39
C ASP A 21 -15.82 1.15 8.34
N ARG A 22 -17.07 1.40 8.76
CA ARG A 22 -18.24 1.26 7.88
C ARG A 22 -18.25 2.30 6.77
N ASP A 23 -17.75 3.50 7.06
CA ASP A 23 -17.72 4.59 6.09
C ASP A 23 -16.67 4.31 5.01
N SER A 24 -15.50 3.78 5.39
CA SER A 24 -14.51 3.33 4.41
C SER A 24 -14.95 2.07 3.64
N LEU A 25 -15.75 1.19 4.24
CA LEU A 25 -16.39 0.08 3.51
C LEU A 25 -17.39 0.60 2.47
N GLN A 26 -18.20 1.59 2.80
CA GLN A 26 -19.12 2.22 1.86
C GLN A 26 -18.37 2.84 0.68
N ALA A 27 -17.27 3.55 0.96
CA ALA A 27 -16.40 4.11 -0.07
C ALA A 27 -15.82 3.01 -0.97
N ALA A 28 -15.35 1.91 -0.39
CA ALA A 28 -14.79 0.79 -1.14
C ALA A 28 -15.83 0.11 -2.04
N VAL A 29 -17.07 -0.06 -1.59
CA VAL A 29 -18.16 -0.59 -2.40
C VAL A 29 -18.47 0.35 -3.56
N ALA A 30 -18.60 1.66 -3.31
CA ALA A 30 -18.84 2.63 -4.38
C ALA A 30 -17.73 2.65 -5.44
N ILE A 31 -16.46 2.54 -5.02
CA ILE A 31 -15.30 2.44 -5.91
C ILE A 31 -15.37 1.14 -6.73
N GLN A 32 -15.73 0.03 -6.10
CA GLN A 32 -15.87 -1.26 -6.79
C GLN A 32 -16.98 -1.19 -7.85
N ASP A 33 -18.17 -0.72 -7.48
CA ASP A 33 -19.31 -0.61 -8.39
C ASP A 33 -19.00 0.31 -9.57
N MET A 34 -18.29 1.42 -9.34
CA MET A 34 -17.83 2.32 -10.39
C MET A 34 -16.84 1.63 -11.33
N ALA A 35 -15.86 0.89 -10.78
CA ALA A 35 -14.84 0.22 -11.59
C ALA A 35 -15.43 -0.91 -12.44
N GLU A 36 -16.36 -1.71 -11.89
CA GLU A 36 -17.03 -2.79 -12.60
C GLU A 36 -17.94 -2.30 -13.76
N GLY A 37 -18.37 -1.04 -13.71
CA GLY A 37 -19.17 -0.42 -14.77
C GLY A 37 -18.38 0.13 -15.96
N LEU A 38 -17.05 0.10 -15.92
CA LEU A 38 -16.20 0.69 -16.96
C LEU A 38 -16.08 -0.21 -18.20
N SER A 39 -15.95 0.43 -19.35
CA SER A 39 -15.77 -0.20 -20.65
C SER A 39 -14.36 0.00 -21.20
N ALA A 40 -14.04 -0.61 -22.34
CA ALA A 40 -12.72 -0.50 -22.97
C ALA A 40 -12.39 0.91 -23.47
N ASP A 41 -13.40 1.76 -23.65
CA ASP A 41 -13.25 3.16 -24.07
C ASP A 41 -13.00 4.11 -22.90
N ASP A 42 -13.08 3.60 -21.66
CA ASP A 42 -12.90 4.37 -20.45
C ASP A 42 -11.46 4.30 -19.91
N LEU A 43 -11.11 5.32 -19.11
CA LEU A 43 -9.85 5.38 -18.37
C LEU A 43 -10.15 5.51 -16.87
N LEU A 44 -9.67 4.57 -16.08
CA LEU A 44 -9.66 4.65 -14.63
C LEU A 44 -8.35 5.32 -14.16
N LEU A 45 -8.46 6.57 -13.70
CA LEU A 45 -7.36 7.27 -13.03
C LEU A 45 -7.41 7.00 -11.52
N VAL A 46 -6.40 6.33 -10.99
CA VAL A 46 -6.29 5.98 -9.57
C VAL A 46 -5.23 6.84 -8.90
N LEU A 47 -5.63 7.67 -7.95
CA LEU A 47 -4.72 8.50 -7.17
C LEU A 47 -4.50 7.84 -5.80
N ILE A 48 -3.28 7.40 -5.54
CA ILE A 48 -2.94 6.64 -4.32
C ILE A 48 -1.98 7.46 -3.46
N SER A 49 -2.30 7.55 -2.18
CA SER A 49 -1.43 8.10 -1.13
C SER A 49 -1.41 7.19 0.09
N GLY A 50 -0.66 7.59 1.12
CA GLY A 50 -0.64 6.93 2.43
C GLY A 50 -2.05 6.75 3.03
N GLY A 51 -2.23 5.68 3.81
CA GLY A 51 -3.50 5.32 4.47
C GLY A 51 -4.48 4.50 3.62
N GLY A 52 -4.23 4.28 2.33
CA GLY A 52 -5.14 3.56 1.42
C GLY A 52 -5.55 2.16 1.89
N SER A 53 -4.68 1.47 2.65
CA SER A 53 -4.98 0.15 3.20
C SER A 53 -6.17 0.12 4.16
N ALA A 54 -6.40 1.20 4.91
CA ALA A 54 -7.52 1.38 5.84
C ALA A 54 -8.75 2.02 5.18
N LEU A 55 -8.53 2.90 4.20
CA LEU A 55 -9.57 3.61 3.43
C LEU A 55 -10.25 2.76 2.36
N LEU A 56 -9.63 1.67 1.91
CA LEU A 56 -10.19 0.78 0.88
C LEU A 56 -10.43 -0.67 1.38
N PRO A 57 -11.23 -0.89 2.44
CA PRO A 57 -11.56 -2.24 2.88
C PRO A 57 -12.68 -2.84 2.03
N ALA A 58 -12.36 -3.86 1.24
CA ALA A 58 -13.36 -4.60 0.47
C ALA A 58 -13.28 -6.09 0.81
N PRO A 59 -13.87 -6.57 1.92
CA PRO A 59 -13.85 -7.99 2.28
C PRO A 59 -14.62 -8.84 1.26
N ILE A 60 -14.19 -10.09 1.05
CA ILE A 60 -14.85 -11.02 0.12
C ILE A 60 -16.02 -11.72 0.82
N PRO A 61 -17.27 -11.58 0.36
CA PRO A 61 -18.40 -12.28 0.96
C PRO A 61 -18.19 -13.81 0.96
N PRO A 62 -18.52 -14.52 2.05
CA PRO A 62 -19.30 -14.05 3.21
C PRO A 62 -18.46 -13.47 4.37
N VAL A 63 -17.18 -13.12 4.17
CA VAL A 63 -16.34 -12.51 5.22
C VAL A 63 -16.83 -11.11 5.53
N THR A 64 -17.03 -10.79 6.81
CA THR A 64 -17.40 -9.42 7.22
C THR A 64 -16.18 -8.56 7.48
N LEU A 65 -16.39 -7.24 7.55
CA LEU A 65 -15.36 -6.28 7.94
C LEU A 65 -14.82 -6.59 9.36
N GLU A 66 -15.72 -6.91 10.28
CA GLU A 66 -15.41 -7.25 11.67
C GLU A 66 -14.56 -8.52 11.75
N GLU A 67 -14.88 -9.56 10.99
CA GLU A 67 -14.09 -10.80 10.92
C GLU A 67 -12.69 -10.54 10.39
N LYS A 68 -12.57 -9.72 9.33
CA LYS A 68 -11.28 -9.32 8.76
C LYS A 68 -10.44 -8.53 9.77
N HIS A 69 -11.05 -7.62 10.51
CA HIS A 69 -10.39 -6.85 11.55
C HIS A 69 -9.94 -7.74 12.72
N LEU A 70 -10.82 -8.62 13.20
CA LEU A 70 -10.53 -9.56 14.28
C LEU A 70 -9.37 -10.47 13.91
N LEU A 71 -9.36 -11.05 12.71
CA LEU A 71 -8.27 -11.91 12.25
C LEU A 71 -6.93 -11.18 12.19
N THR A 72 -6.93 -9.96 11.64
CA THR A 72 -5.73 -9.12 11.57
C THR A 72 -5.21 -8.80 12.97
N LYS A 73 -6.11 -8.48 13.91
CA LYS A 73 -5.76 -8.22 15.32
C LYS A 73 -5.19 -9.46 16.02
N MET A 74 -5.80 -10.63 15.81
CA MET A 74 -5.32 -11.89 16.39
C MET A 74 -3.91 -12.24 15.90
N LEU A 75 -3.64 -12.06 14.61
CA LEU A 75 -2.31 -12.26 14.03
C LEU A 75 -1.30 -11.25 14.60
N ALA A 76 -1.65 -9.97 14.66
CA ALA A 76 -0.78 -8.92 15.20
C ALA A 76 -0.40 -9.17 16.66
N VAL A 77 -1.37 -9.56 17.51
CA VAL A 77 -1.12 -9.90 18.93
C VAL A 77 -0.19 -11.11 19.09
N ARG A 78 -0.17 -12.02 18.11
CA ARG A 78 0.74 -13.19 18.10
C ARG A 78 2.10 -12.90 17.44
N GLY A 79 2.38 -11.64 17.10
CA GLY A 79 3.66 -11.24 16.51
C GLY A 79 3.80 -11.58 15.03
N ALA A 80 2.69 -11.62 14.28
CA ALA A 80 2.74 -11.70 12.83
C ALA A 80 3.48 -10.49 12.23
N THR A 81 4.35 -10.76 11.27
CA THR A 81 5.06 -9.72 10.51
C THR A 81 4.08 -8.92 9.65
N ILE A 82 4.46 -7.69 9.29
CA ILE A 82 3.61 -6.84 8.43
C ILE A 82 3.37 -7.49 7.06
N GLN A 83 4.35 -8.24 6.54
CA GLN A 83 4.23 -9.01 5.30
C GLN A 83 3.17 -10.09 5.44
N GLU A 84 3.19 -10.90 6.51
CA GLU A 84 2.19 -11.94 6.76
C GLU A 84 0.78 -11.35 6.94
N LEU A 85 0.67 -10.23 7.66
CA LEU A 85 -0.60 -9.51 7.79
C LEU A 85 -1.13 -9.03 6.44
N ASN A 86 -0.26 -8.48 5.59
CA ASN A 86 -0.63 -8.02 4.26
C ASN A 86 -1.04 -9.17 3.34
N THR A 87 -0.37 -10.33 3.40
CA THR A 87 -0.75 -11.54 2.66
C THR A 87 -2.19 -11.94 2.99
N ILE A 88 -2.54 -12.05 4.28
CA ILE A 88 -3.89 -12.39 4.72
C ILE A 88 -4.91 -11.29 4.33
N ARG A 89 -4.54 -10.01 4.50
CA ARG A 89 -5.43 -8.89 4.16
C ARG A 89 -5.75 -8.81 2.67
N LYS A 90 -4.79 -9.13 1.80
CA LYS A 90 -4.94 -9.21 0.33
C LYS A 90 -5.84 -10.38 -0.06
N ALA A 91 -5.56 -11.59 0.45
CA ALA A 91 -6.32 -12.80 0.14
C ALA A 91 -7.81 -12.71 0.55
N LEU A 92 -8.13 -11.90 1.57
CA LEU A 92 -9.49 -11.64 2.01
C LEU A 92 -10.05 -10.32 1.45
N SER A 93 -9.56 -9.81 0.32
CA SER A 93 -10.06 -8.56 -0.27
C SER A 93 -10.39 -8.65 -1.76
N HIS A 94 -11.51 -8.03 -2.17
CA HIS A 94 -11.87 -7.85 -3.57
C HIS A 94 -10.99 -6.83 -4.30
N LEU A 95 -10.61 -5.73 -3.63
CA LEU A 95 -9.94 -4.60 -4.29
C LEU A 95 -8.42 -4.57 -4.09
N LYS A 96 -7.85 -5.32 -3.14
CA LYS A 96 -6.40 -5.36 -2.88
C LYS A 96 -5.71 -6.36 -3.80
N GLY A 97 -4.39 -6.26 -3.95
CA GLY A 97 -3.60 -7.22 -4.74
C GLY A 97 -4.00 -7.31 -6.21
N GLY A 98 -4.25 -6.17 -6.85
CA GLY A 98 -4.67 -6.08 -8.25
C GLY A 98 -6.18 -6.19 -8.45
N GLY A 99 -6.93 -6.33 -7.35
CA GLY A 99 -8.38 -6.47 -7.36
C GLY A 99 -9.12 -5.31 -8.03
N LEU A 100 -8.71 -4.07 -7.76
CA LEU A 100 -9.31 -2.89 -8.40
C LEU A 100 -9.00 -2.86 -9.91
N ALA A 101 -7.76 -3.17 -10.30
CA ALA A 101 -7.40 -3.25 -11.71
C ALA A 101 -8.18 -4.36 -12.45
N ARG A 102 -8.47 -5.47 -11.78
CA ARG A 102 -9.30 -6.55 -12.34
C ARG A 102 -10.76 -6.15 -12.46
N ALA A 103 -11.30 -5.44 -11.47
CA ALA A 103 -12.67 -4.92 -11.53
C ALA A 103 -12.85 -3.93 -12.69
N ALA A 104 -11.82 -3.12 -12.97
CA ALA A 104 -11.84 -2.15 -14.06
C ALA A 104 -11.65 -2.75 -15.46
N TYR A 105 -11.25 -4.02 -15.59
CA TYR A 105 -11.06 -4.63 -16.91
C TYR A 105 -12.40 -4.69 -17.67
N PRO A 106 -12.47 -4.20 -18.92
CA PRO A 106 -11.38 -3.98 -19.87
C PRO A 106 -10.82 -2.55 -19.99
N ALA A 107 -11.26 -1.59 -19.16
CA ALA A 107 -10.80 -0.20 -19.20
C ALA A 107 -9.29 -0.08 -18.95
N GLN A 108 -8.65 0.98 -19.45
CA GLN A 108 -7.26 1.29 -19.07
C GLN A 108 -7.20 1.82 -17.64
N VAL A 109 -6.14 1.46 -16.92
CA VAL A 109 -5.92 1.90 -15.53
C VAL A 109 -4.59 2.64 -15.45
N VAL A 110 -4.62 3.89 -14.98
CA VAL A 110 -3.41 4.67 -14.71
C VAL A 110 -3.39 5.04 -13.23
N SER A 111 -2.39 4.57 -12.51
CA SER A 111 -2.19 4.85 -11.09
C SER A 111 -1.07 5.84 -10.88
N LEU A 112 -1.38 6.97 -10.23
CA LEU A 112 -0.41 7.96 -9.78
C LEU A 112 -0.24 7.85 -8.27
N ILE A 113 0.98 7.57 -7.84
CA ILE A 113 1.25 7.09 -6.48
C ILE A 113 2.18 8.05 -5.75
N LEU A 114 1.77 8.45 -4.55
CA LEU A 114 2.60 9.08 -3.52
C LEU A 114 2.98 8.01 -2.50
N SER A 115 4.24 7.61 -2.50
CA SER A 115 4.76 6.55 -1.63
C SER A 115 5.18 7.11 -0.28
N ASP A 116 4.62 6.53 0.78
CA ASP A 116 5.01 6.69 2.18
C ASP A 116 5.73 5.45 2.73
N VAL A 117 6.16 4.54 1.84
CA VAL A 117 6.77 3.26 2.20
C VAL A 117 8.23 3.24 1.75
N VAL A 118 9.12 2.90 2.68
CA VAL A 118 10.56 2.77 2.40
C VAL A 118 10.82 1.80 1.24
N GLY A 119 11.60 2.25 0.25
CA GLY A 119 11.95 1.46 -0.93
C GLY A 119 10.86 1.41 -2.01
N ASP A 120 9.75 2.11 -1.82
CA ASP A 120 8.69 2.28 -2.81
C ASP A 120 8.06 0.98 -3.41
N PRO A 121 7.85 -0.11 -2.63
CA PRO A 121 7.28 -1.35 -3.16
C PRO A 121 5.78 -1.19 -3.49
N LEU A 122 5.47 -1.17 -4.80
CA LEU A 122 4.12 -0.94 -5.34
C LEU A 122 3.05 -1.91 -4.80
N ASP A 123 3.41 -3.16 -4.55
CA ASP A 123 2.48 -4.18 -4.06
C ASP A 123 2.13 -4.00 -2.57
N VAL A 124 2.94 -3.25 -1.82
CA VAL A 124 2.73 -2.94 -0.41
C VAL A 124 1.99 -1.61 -0.25
N ILE A 125 2.30 -0.61 -1.08
CA ILE A 125 1.64 0.71 -1.05
C ILE A 125 0.13 0.52 -1.23
N ALA A 126 -0.66 0.96 -0.26
CA ALA A 126 -2.12 0.74 -0.19
C ALA A 126 -2.56 -0.74 -0.36
N SER A 127 -1.68 -1.71 -0.12
CA SER A 127 -1.87 -3.14 -0.42
C SER A 127 -2.01 -3.47 -1.92
N GLY A 128 -1.46 -2.63 -2.80
CA GLY A 128 -1.35 -2.85 -4.23
C GLY A 128 -2.68 -3.06 -4.95
N PRO A 129 -3.67 -2.14 -4.89
CA PRO A 129 -4.98 -2.35 -5.50
C PRO A 129 -4.92 -2.49 -7.03
N THR A 130 -3.91 -1.88 -7.65
CA THR A 130 -3.66 -1.89 -9.11
C THR A 130 -2.41 -2.67 -9.50
N VAL A 131 -1.87 -3.48 -8.58
CA VAL A 131 -0.64 -4.25 -8.78
C VAL A 131 -0.98 -5.71 -8.62
N ALA A 132 -0.80 -6.49 -9.69
CA ALA A 132 -0.95 -7.93 -9.61
C ALA A 132 -0.06 -8.47 -8.48
N SER A 133 -0.64 -9.29 -7.62
CA SER A 133 0.12 -9.89 -6.53
C SER A 133 -0.09 -11.40 -6.56
N ASP A 134 1.03 -12.11 -6.52
CA ASP A 134 1.07 -13.56 -6.40
C ASP A 134 0.89 -13.92 -4.93
N HIS A 135 -0.34 -13.86 -4.42
CA HIS A 135 -0.64 -14.39 -3.09
C HIS A 135 -1.28 -15.76 -3.25
N ASN A 136 -0.55 -16.79 -2.83
CA ASN A 136 -1.04 -18.15 -2.83
C ASN A 136 -1.91 -18.38 -1.57
N VAL A 137 -3.03 -19.08 -1.75
CA VAL A 137 -3.84 -19.58 -0.63
C VAL A 137 -2.99 -20.39 0.34
N GLN A 138 -1.98 -21.10 -0.17
CA GLN A 138 -1.12 -21.96 0.62
C GLN A 138 -0.25 -21.15 1.59
N ASP A 139 0.17 -19.95 1.19
CA ASP A 139 0.89 -19.03 2.08
C ASP A 139 -0.02 -18.57 3.21
N CYS A 140 -1.29 -18.25 2.89
CA CYS A 140 -2.28 -17.89 3.90
C CYS A 140 -2.52 -19.03 4.89
N LEU A 141 -2.68 -20.26 4.40
CA LEU A 141 -2.86 -21.44 5.25
C LEU A 141 -1.62 -21.76 6.10
N HIS A 142 -0.42 -21.53 5.56
CA HIS A 142 0.84 -21.70 6.29
C HIS A 142 0.94 -20.70 7.45
N ILE A 143 0.67 -19.42 7.18
CA ILE A 143 0.63 -18.35 8.19
C ILE A 143 -0.39 -18.69 9.28
N LEU A 144 -1.62 -19.07 8.90
CA LEU A 144 -2.67 -19.38 9.87
C LEU A 144 -2.37 -20.62 10.71
N THR A 145 -1.63 -21.58 10.16
CA THR A 145 -1.12 -22.74 10.90
C THR A 145 0.01 -22.33 11.85
N ARG A 146 0.97 -21.53 11.40
CA ARG A 146 2.11 -21.05 12.20
C ARG A 146 1.68 -20.34 13.47
N TYR A 147 0.58 -19.61 13.40
CA TYR A 147 0.02 -18.87 14.53
C TYR A 147 -1.10 -19.61 15.27
N ASP A 148 -1.32 -20.92 15.05
CA ASP A 148 -2.36 -21.74 15.69
C ASP A 148 -3.80 -21.18 15.56
N LEU A 149 -4.09 -20.48 14.47
CA LEU A 149 -5.41 -19.86 14.23
C LEU A 149 -6.30 -20.71 13.33
N ARG A 150 -5.76 -21.71 12.62
CA ARG A 150 -6.51 -22.53 11.66
C ARG A 150 -7.78 -23.17 12.25
N GLY A 151 -7.73 -23.60 13.52
CA GLY A 151 -8.87 -24.18 14.23
C GLY A 151 -9.96 -23.16 14.57
N THR A 152 -9.58 -21.93 14.91
CA THR A 152 -10.47 -20.85 15.37
C THR A 152 -11.01 -19.97 14.25
N LEU A 153 -10.61 -20.20 13.00
CA LEU A 153 -11.08 -19.44 11.84
C LEU A 153 -12.61 -19.51 11.69
N PRO A 154 -13.28 -18.36 11.47
CA PRO A 154 -14.68 -18.33 11.07
C PRO A 154 -14.94 -19.16 9.80
N ARG A 155 -16.16 -19.69 9.68
CA ARG A 155 -16.57 -20.47 8.50
C ARG A 155 -16.50 -19.65 7.21
N SER A 156 -16.76 -18.35 7.31
CA SER A 156 -16.67 -17.41 6.19
C SER A 156 -15.25 -17.35 5.60
N VAL A 157 -14.25 -17.14 6.45
CA VAL A 157 -12.83 -17.09 6.07
C VAL A 157 -12.38 -18.42 5.48
N LYS A 158 -12.76 -19.55 6.09
CA LYS A 158 -12.47 -20.89 5.55
C LYS A 158 -13.03 -21.04 4.13
N THR A 159 -14.28 -20.61 3.92
CA THR A 159 -14.95 -20.68 2.61
C THR A 159 -14.21 -19.88 1.54
N VAL A 160 -13.80 -18.64 1.85
CA VAL A 160 -13.08 -17.78 0.90
C VAL A 160 -11.72 -18.38 0.53
N LEU A 161 -10.95 -18.84 1.52
CA LEU A 161 -9.65 -19.47 1.28
C LEU A 161 -9.79 -20.75 0.43
N SER A 162 -10.80 -21.59 0.67
CA SER A 162 -11.03 -22.80 -0.14
C SER A 162 -11.41 -22.49 -1.59
N ARG A 163 -12.15 -21.41 -1.85
CA ARG A 163 -12.56 -21.02 -3.21
C ARG A 163 -11.39 -20.52 -4.04
N ALA A 164 -10.50 -19.74 -3.42
CA ALA A 164 -9.32 -19.20 -4.09
C ALA A 164 -8.35 -20.31 -4.55
N ASP A 165 -8.35 -21.48 -3.90
CA ASP A 165 -7.57 -22.66 -4.29
C ASP A 165 -8.10 -23.32 -5.59
N SER A 166 -9.34 -23.00 -5.98
CA SER A 166 -10.05 -23.61 -7.11
C SER A 166 -10.17 -22.73 -8.36
N ASP A 167 -9.75 -21.45 -8.31
CA ASP A 167 -9.78 -20.56 -9.48
C ASP A 167 -8.44 -20.67 -10.24
N PRO A 168 -8.39 -21.34 -11.42
CA PRO A 168 -7.15 -21.52 -12.18
C PRO A 168 -6.72 -20.25 -12.92
N ARG A 169 -7.52 -19.17 -12.85
CA ARG A 169 -7.18 -17.89 -13.44
C ARG A 169 -6.11 -17.23 -12.56
N GLY A 170 -4.85 -17.58 -12.84
CA GLY A 170 -3.71 -16.77 -12.43
C GLY A 170 -3.96 -15.29 -12.79
N PRO A 171 -3.32 -14.35 -12.08
CA PRO A 171 -3.63 -12.93 -12.24
C PRO A 171 -3.55 -12.57 -13.73
N PRO A 172 -4.64 -12.07 -14.35
CA PRO A 172 -4.59 -11.65 -15.74
C PRO A 172 -3.44 -10.67 -15.87
N CYS A 173 -2.58 -10.87 -16.87
CA CYS A 173 -1.50 -9.94 -17.18
C CYS A 173 -2.13 -8.53 -17.22
N CYS A 174 -1.76 -7.69 -16.26
CA CYS A 174 -2.29 -6.33 -16.10
C CYS A 174 -1.71 -5.40 -17.18
N GLY A 175 -1.74 -5.84 -18.45
CA GLY A 175 -1.23 -5.07 -19.59
C GLY A 175 -2.03 -3.78 -19.84
N HIS A 176 -3.24 -3.69 -19.27
CA HIS A 176 -4.06 -2.47 -19.26
C HIS A 176 -3.72 -1.52 -18.11
N VAL A 177 -2.72 -1.82 -17.28
CA VAL A 177 -2.40 -1.04 -16.08
C VAL A 177 -1.03 -0.40 -16.16
N LEU A 178 -0.97 0.91 -15.92
CA LEU A 178 0.25 1.69 -15.75
C LEU A 178 0.32 2.23 -14.32
N ASN A 179 1.31 1.80 -13.54
CA ASN A 179 1.58 2.35 -12.21
C ASN A 179 2.78 3.28 -12.27
N THR A 180 2.65 4.51 -11.77
CA THR A 180 3.73 5.51 -11.75
C THR A 180 3.82 6.18 -10.38
N ILE A 181 5.01 6.14 -9.80
CA ILE A 181 5.31 6.87 -8.56
C ILE A 181 5.64 8.31 -8.94
N ILE A 182 4.80 9.23 -8.52
CA ILE A 182 4.95 10.67 -8.81
C ILE A 182 5.52 11.45 -7.61
N GLY A 183 5.60 10.82 -6.44
CA GLY A 183 6.25 11.37 -5.27
C GLY A 183 6.69 10.28 -4.32
N SER A 184 7.93 10.37 -3.87
CA SER A 184 8.50 9.53 -2.81
C SER A 184 9.68 10.24 -2.16
N ASN A 185 10.22 9.64 -1.10
CA ASN A 185 11.41 10.14 -0.43
C ASN A 185 12.61 10.26 -1.38
N SER A 186 12.78 9.27 -2.27
CA SER A 186 13.83 9.28 -3.30
C SER A 186 13.69 10.48 -4.24
N VAL A 187 12.46 10.83 -4.64
CA VAL A 187 12.18 12.00 -5.49
C VAL A 187 12.52 13.29 -4.74
N ALA A 188 12.12 13.39 -3.46
CA ALA A 188 12.40 14.55 -2.63
C ALA A 188 13.91 14.75 -2.41
N LEU A 189 14.66 13.69 -2.13
CA LEU A 189 16.10 13.73 -1.95
C LEU A 189 16.83 14.11 -3.24
N ALA A 190 16.39 13.61 -4.39
CA ALA A 190 16.96 13.97 -5.69
C ALA A 190 16.77 15.47 -6.01
N GLU A 191 15.63 16.05 -5.66
CA GLU A 191 15.39 17.50 -5.79
C GLU A 191 16.21 18.31 -4.78
N ALA A 192 16.32 17.84 -3.54
CA ALA A 192 17.14 18.47 -2.52
C ALA A 192 18.63 18.49 -2.93
N GLN A 193 19.14 17.39 -3.49
CA GLN A 193 20.50 17.30 -4.02
C GLN A 193 20.73 18.32 -5.12
N ARG A 194 19.86 18.34 -6.14
CA ARG A 194 19.95 19.30 -7.25
C ARG A 194 19.93 20.75 -6.77
N ARG A 195 19.08 21.05 -5.77
CA ARG A 195 19.01 22.40 -5.21
C ARG A 195 20.29 22.77 -4.45
N ALA A 196 20.85 21.85 -3.68
CA ALA A 196 22.11 22.07 -2.96
C ALA A 196 23.28 22.29 -3.94
N GLU A 197 23.36 21.50 -5.01
CA GLU A 197 24.36 21.67 -6.08
C GLU A 197 24.21 23.03 -6.78
N ALA A 198 22.98 23.45 -7.08
CA ALA A 198 22.71 24.77 -7.67
C ALA A 198 23.10 25.95 -6.76
N LEU A 199 23.15 25.72 -5.44
CA LEU A 199 23.61 26.70 -4.45
C LEU A 199 25.13 26.67 -4.23
N GLY A 200 25.86 25.80 -4.93
CA GLY A 200 27.32 25.66 -4.85
C GLY A 200 27.81 24.66 -3.81
N TYR A 201 26.91 23.87 -3.22
CA TYR A 201 27.30 22.79 -2.30
C TYR A 201 27.65 21.51 -3.08
N GLN A 202 28.59 20.72 -2.56
CA GLN A 202 28.71 19.33 -2.96
C GLN A 202 27.68 18.50 -2.19
N ALA A 203 26.68 17.98 -2.88
CA ALA A 203 25.60 17.23 -2.26
C ALA A 203 25.74 15.73 -2.52
N LEU A 204 25.56 14.93 -1.48
CA LEU A 204 25.60 13.47 -1.55
C LEU A 204 24.38 12.89 -0.82
N ILE A 205 23.61 12.06 -1.52
CA ILE A 205 22.56 11.25 -0.90
C ILE A 205 23.23 10.03 -0.27
N LEU A 206 23.21 9.94 1.05
CA LEU A 206 23.82 8.83 1.79
C LEU A 206 22.92 7.59 1.79
N SER A 207 21.61 7.78 1.93
CA SER A 207 20.63 6.69 1.91
C SER A 207 19.22 7.24 1.71
N THR A 208 18.41 6.49 0.95
CA THR A 208 16.97 6.70 0.76
C THR A 208 16.12 5.70 1.54
N VAL A 209 16.77 4.82 2.32
CA VAL A 209 16.15 3.67 3.00
C VAL A 209 16.57 3.58 4.46
N VAL A 210 16.75 4.71 5.13
CA VAL A 210 17.17 4.72 6.53
C VAL A 210 16.08 4.09 7.40
N GLN A 211 16.43 2.99 8.07
CA GLN A 211 15.58 2.30 9.02
C GLN A 211 16.36 2.08 10.32
N GLY A 212 15.72 2.29 11.46
CA GLY A 212 16.34 2.10 12.76
C GLY A 212 15.66 2.89 13.88
N TRP A 213 16.09 2.64 15.12
CA TRP A 213 15.69 3.42 16.28
C TRP A 213 16.54 4.69 16.36
N HIS A 214 15.91 5.87 16.30
CA HIS A 214 16.59 7.12 16.62
C HIS A 214 16.54 7.32 18.14
N PRO A 215 17.66 7.20 18.88
CA PRO A 215 17.67 7.53 20.30
C PRO A 215 17.33 9.02 20.49
N PRO A 216 16.75 9.41 21.64
CA PRO A 216 16.51 10.82 21.93
C PRO A 216 17.81 11.65 21.80
N PRO A 217 17.73 12.95 21.48
CA PRO A 217 18.84 13.81 21.04
C PRO A 217 20.01 13.99 22.04
N GLU A 218 19.93 13.35 23.20
CA GLU A 218 20.92 13.38 24.28
C GLU A 218 22.19 12.56 23.95
N HIS A 219 22.12 11.72 22.91
CA HIS A 219 23.26 10.98 22.38
C HIS A 219 23.53 11.51 20.97
N GLY A 220 24.50 12.42 20.85
CA GLY A 220 24.87 13.03 19.57
C GLY A 220 25.08 11.96 18.50
N ALA A 221 24.25 11.99 17.46
CA ALA A 221 24.50 11.20 16.27
C ALA A 221 25.83 11.70 15.67
N ASP A 222 26.81 10.82 15.66
CA ASP A 222 28.17 11.13 15.20
C ASP A 222 28.17 11.21 13.66
N TRP A 223 27.76 12.36 13.12
CA TRP A 223 27.73 12.63 11.68
C TRP A 223 29.13 12.93 11.10
N HIS A 224 30.20 12.76 11.88
CA HIS A 224 31.53 13.30 11.59
C HIS A 224 32.40 12.48 10.64
N GLN A 225 31.93 11.37 10.07
CA GLN A 225 32.75 10.56 9.14
C GLN A 225 32.06 10.34 7.80
N CYS A 226 32.03 11.40 6.98
CA CYS A 226 31.84 11.25 5.55
C CYS A 226 33.20 10.88 4.90
N HIS A 227 33.47 9.58 4.76
CA HIS A 227 34.67 9.11 4.04
C HIS A 227 34.57 9.52 2.56
N GLY A 228 35.31 10.55 2.16
CA GLY A 228 35.43 11.01 0.77
C GLY A 228 35.18 12.49 0.51
N CYS A 229 34.87 13.30 1.52
CA CYS A 229 34.71 14.76 1.34
C CYS A 229 36.07 15.49 1.33
N PRO A 230 36.40 16.30 0.31
CA PRO A 230 37.56 17.18 0.38
C PRO A 230 37.35 18.26 1.45
N PRO A 231 38.40 18.64 2.21
CA PRO A 231 38.28 19.44 3.43
C PRO A 231 37.79 20.88 3.25
N ASP A 232 37.70 21.40 2.02
CA ASP A 232 37.41 22.81 1.72
C ASP A 232 36.05 23.05 1.01
N ALA A 233 35.22 22.02 0.83
CA ALA A 233 33.91 22.17 0.16
C ALA A 233 32.76 22.27 1.18
N SER A 234 31.86 23.23 0.99
CA SER A 234 30.58 23.23 1.71
C SER A 234 29.77 22.00 1.24
N ALA A 235 29.63 21.01 2.12
CA ALA A 235 29.00 19.74 1.79
C ALA A 235 27.58 19.64 2.37
N ALA A 236 26.66 19.03 1.61
CA ALA A 236 25.29 18.73 2.05
C ALA A 236 25.08 17.21 2.06
N LEU A 237 24.85 16.64 3.25
CA LEU A 237 24.53 15.23 3.43
C LEU A 237 23.02 15.07 3.53
N LEU A 238 22.46 14.27 2.64
CA LEU A 238 21.02 14.06 2.55
C LEU A 238 20.68 12.60 2.90
N THR A 239 19.76 12.44 3.84
CA THR A 239 19.23 11.13 4.27
C THR A 239 17.71 11.19 4.27
N GLY A 240 17.08 10.06 3.97
CA GLY A 240 15.62 9.93 4.02
C GLY A 240 15.19 8.66 4.73
N GLN A 241 14.12 8.80 5.52
CA GLN A 241 13.31 7.71 6.08
C GLN A 241 12.06 7.48 5.25
#